data_AF-A0A8J7KWR2-F1
#
_entry.id   AF-A0A8J7KWR2-F1
#
_cell.length_a   1.000
_cell.length_b   1.000
_cell.length_c   1.000
_cell.angle_alpha   90.00
_cell.angle_beta   90.00
_cell.angle_gamma   90.00
#
_symmetry.space_group_name_H-M   'P 1'
#
loop_
_entity.id
_entity.type
_entity.pdbx_description
1 polymer ?
#
loop_
_entity_poly.entity_id
_entity_poly.type
_entity_poly.pdbx_seq_one_letter_code
_entity_poly.pdbx_strand_id
1 'polypeptide(L)'
;MTARDPVADLLAIAFALERAGEASYRVKAFRRAADVVADLAGDELSRRALDGTLTKVPGIGEVTARCVAESLAGEEPVYLRRMLATADTPVDAATEALVAALRGDCHSHSDWSDGGSPIADMVAAAIALGREYLVVTDHSPRLTVARGLSADRLAAQLDAIAALNATVPPGFRVLTGIEVDILADGSLDQSDELLGRLDVVVASLHSGLRDPSEVLTPRMLAAVANPHVDILGHCTGRIVRAGGVRAGGRTRPPSEFDAPAVFAACAEHGVAVEINSRPDRLDPPKRLLRLAVEAGCQFAVNSDAHAPGQLDWLRFGCERAARCGVPADRIVNTWPVEALLAWA
;
A
#
# COMPACT_ATOMS: atom_id res chain seq x y z
N MET A 1 2.31 25.20 27.01
CA MET A 1 2.67 24.55 25.73
C MET A 1 2.50 23.06 25.96
N THR A 2 1.70 22.38 25.15
CA THR A 2 1.62 20.91 25.19
C THR A 2 3.00 20.35 24.91
N ALA A 3 3.51 19.47 25.78
CA ALA A 3 4.78 18.80 25.53
C ALA A 3 4.64 17.99 24.23
N ARG A 4 5.46 18.29 23.24
CA ARG A 4 5.55 17.47 22.03
C ARG A 4 6.40 16.23 22.32
N ASP A 5 6.17 15.19 21.53
CA ASP A 5 6.98 13.98 21.54
C ASP A 5 7.92 13.98 20.33
N PRO A 6 9.25 14.12 20.54
CA PRO A 6 10.22 14.06 19.46
C PRO A 6 10.21 12.76 18.66
N VAL A 7 9.86 11.63 19.30
CA VAL A 7 9.75 10.33 18.60
C VAL A 7 8.58 10.39 17.62
N ALA A 8 7.40 10.79 18.10
CA ALA A 8 6.22 10.97 17.25
C ALA A 8 6.47 11.95 16.09
N ASP A 9 7.19 13.06 16.33
CA ASP A 9 7.51 14.03 15.29
C ASP A 9 8.47 13.46 14.23
N LEU A 10 9.49 12.69 14.62
CA LEU A 10 10.40 12.03 13.67
C LEU A 10 9.67 10.97 12.85
N LEU A 11 8.76 10.19 13.46
CA LEU A 11 7.92 9.21 12.77
C LEU A 11 6.94 9.89 11.80
N ALA A 12 6.33 11.02 12.18
CA ALA A 12 5.48 11.82 11.30
C ALA A 12 6.24 12.35 10.08
N ILE A 13 7.51 12.76 10.26
CA ILE A 13 8.37 13.14 9.14
C ILE A 13 8.67 11.93 8.23
N ALA A 14 9.00 10.77 8.80
CA ALA A 14 9.26 9.55 8.03
C ALA A 14 8.03 9.16 7.18
N PHE A 15 6.84 9.20 7.79
CA PHE A 15 5.56 8.99 7.10
C PHE A 15 5.36 9.98 5.94
N ALA A 16 5.58 11.28 6.18
CA ALA A 16 5.40 12.30 5.15
C ALA A 16 6.41 12.14 3.99
N LEU A 17 7.63 11.68 4.27
CA LEU A 17 8.62 11.36 3.24
C LEU A 17 8.20 10.13 2.41
N GLU A 18 7.72 9.06 3.05
CA GLU A 18 7.18 7.89 2.36
C GLU A 18 5.98 8.26 1.47
N ARG A 19 5.07 9.07 2.00
CA ARG A 19 3.92 9.65 1.27
C ARG A 19 4.35 10.46 0.05
N ALA A 20 5.42 11.24 0.17
CA ALA A 20 6.00 12.01 -0.93
C ALA A 20 6.82 11.15 -1.92
N GLY A 21 6.99 9.85 -1.65
CA GLY A 21 7.82 8.94 -2.45
C GLY A 21 9.30 9.34 -2.46
N GLU A 22 9.78 9.93 -1.37
CA GLU A 22 11.17 10.30 -1.20
C GLU A 22 12.10 9.10 -1.08
N ALA A 23 13.40 9.32 -1.30
CA ALA A 23 14.37 8.24 -1.32
C ALA A 23 14.43 7.48 0.02
N SER A 24 14.41 6.15 -0.03
CA SER A 24 14.32 5.28 1.15
C SER A 24 15.43 5.50 2.18
N TYR A 25 16.62 5.94 1.78
CA TYR A 25 17.70 6.26 2.72
C TYR A 25 17.36 7.45 3.63
N ARG A 26 16.57 8.43 3.13
CA ARG A 26 16.13 9.58 3.93
C ARG A 26 15.11 9.14 4.96
N VAL A 27 14.11 8.38 4.54
CA VAL A 27 13.10 7.77 5.41
C VAL A 27 13.77 6.96 6.53
N LYS A 28 14.70 6.07 6.18
CA LYS A 28 15.45 5.24 7.14
C LYS A 28 16.25 6.08 8.13
N ALA A 29 16.76 7.24 7.73
CA ALA A 29 17.47 8.13 8.66
C ALA A 29 16.54 8.70 9.74
N PHE A 30 15.30 9.06 9.40
CA PHE A 30 14.32 9.55 10.39
C PHE A 30 13.80 8.43 11.29
N ARG A 31 13.48 7.25 10.74
CA ARG A 31 13.07 6.08 11.54
C ARG A 31 14.16 5.65 12.53
N ARG A 32 15.41 5.52 12.05
CA ARG A 32 16.55 5.19 12.91
C ARG A 32 16.77 6.23 14.00
N ALA A 33 16.60 7.52 13.68
CA ALA A 33 16.72 8.56 14.70
C ALA A 33 15.59 8.46 15.74
N ALA A 34 14.37 8.10 15.33
CA ALA A 34 13.25 7.89 16.25
C ALA A 34 13.54 6.73 17.22
N ASP A 35 14.04 5.59 16.71
CA ASP A 35 14.42 4.43 17.55
C ASP A 35 15.50 4.84 18.56
N VAL A 36 16.55 5.51 18.09
CA VAL A 36 17.66 5.97 18.95
C VAL A 36 17.16 6.95 20.01
N VAL A 37 16.23 7.85 19.67
CA VAL A 37 15.65 8.82 20.61
C VAL A 37 14.76 8.11 21.64
N ALA A 38 13.98 7.10 21.23
CA ALA A 38 13.16 6.31 22.13
C ALA A 38 13.99 5.52 23.15
N ASP A 39 15.19 5.07 22.76
CA ASP A 39 16.12 4.34 23.63
C ASP A 39 16.91 5.24 24.61
N LEU A 40 16.92 6.56 24.41
CA LEU A 40 17.59 7.49 25.32
C LEU A 40 16.78 7.66 26.62
N ALA A 41 17.20 6.94 27.66
CA ALA A 41 16.53 6.95 28.96
C ALA A 41 16.65 8.27 29.74
N GLY A 42 15.61 8.60 30.51
CA GLY A 42 15.63 9.67 31.51
C GLY A 42 15.75 11.08 30.92
N ASP A 43 16.57 11.92 31.56
CA ASP A 43 16.84 13.31 31.15
C ASP A 43 17.95 13.41 30.08
N GLU A 44 18.52 12.29 29.64
CA GLU A 44 19.65 12.22 28.70
C GLU A 44 19.36 12.95 27.40
N LEU A 45 18.18 12.71 26.84
CA LEU A 45 17.72 13.34 25.61
C LEU A 45 17.71 14.86 25.75
N SER A 46 17.08 15.37 26.81
CA SER A 46 16.97 16.81 27.09
C SER A 46 18.34 17.44 27.34
N ARG A 47 19.22 16.77 28.09
CA ARG A 47 20.57 17.26 28.38
C ARG A 47 21.44 17.33 27.13
N ARG A 48 21.43 16.28 26.30
CA ARG A 48 22.14 16.30 25.01
C ARG A 48 21.61 17.37 24.06
N ALA A 49 20.30 17.62 24.08
CA ALA A 49 19.69 18.68 23.28
C ALA A 49 20.18 20.07 23.73
N LEU A 50 20.19 20.33 25.04
CA LEU A 50 20.70 21.59 25.63
C LEU A 50 22.19 21.79 25.36
N ASP A 51 22.99 20.73 25.47
CA ASP A 51 24.43 20.76 25.24
C ASP A 51 24.80 20.79 23.74
N GLY A 52 23.83 20.67 22.84
CA GLY A 52 24.06 20.59 21.39
C GLY A 52 24.84 19.34 20.95
N THR A 53 24.75 18.24 21.71
CA THR A 53 25.55 17.02 21.49
C THR A 53 24.77 15.84 20.93
N LEU A 54 23.51 16.03 20.52
CA LEU A 54 22.68 14.98 19.90
C LEU A 54 23.34 14.34 18.67
N THR A 55 24.04 15.12 17.84
CA THR A 55 24.75 14.62 16.64
C THR A 55 25.94 13.71 16.96
N LYS A 56 26.38 13.65 18.23
CA LYS A 56 27.40 12.69 18.68
C LYS A 56 26.83 11.30 18.94
N VAL A 57 25.50 11.14 18.95
CA VAL A 57 24.84 9.84 19.12
C VAL A 57 24.74 9.15 17.76
N PRO A 58 25.31 7.94 17.59
CA PRO A 58 25.21 7.20 16.34
C PRO A 58 23.75 6.99 15.90
N GLY A 59 23.41 7.41 14.68
CA GLY A 59 22.05 7.34 14.15
C GLY A 59 21.28 8.66 14.18
N ILE A 60 21.78 9.69 14.88
CA ILE A 60 21.22 11.04 14.84
C ILE A 60 22.10 11.94 13.96
N GLY A 61 21.55 12.40 12.84
CA GLY A 61 22.21 13.37 11.95
C GLY A 61 21.83 14.82 12.30
N GLU A 62 22.45 15.79 11.62
CA GLU A 62 22.19 17.23 11.87
C GLU A 62 20.72 17.60 11.73
N VAL A 63 20.05 17.08 10.68
CA VAL A 63 18.64 17.39 10.42
C VAL A 63 17.73 16.79 11.50
N THR A 64 17.94 15.52 11.88
CA THR A 64 17.11 14.85 12.88
C THR A 64 17.38 15.41 14.28
N ALA A 65 18.63 15.72 14.63
CA ALA A 65 18.99 16.41 15.88
C ALA A 65 18.26 17.76 16.01
N ARG A 66 18.21 18.55 14.94
CA ARG A 66 17.46 19.81 14.94
C ARG A 66 15.96 19.59 15.15
N CYS A 67 15.36 18.61 14.46
CA CYS A 67 13.93 18.32 14.65
C CYS A 67 13.63 17.91 16.10
N VAL A 68 14.50 17.11 16.72
CA VAL A 68 14.38 16.72 18.13
C VAL A 68 14.46 17.95 19.05
N ALA A 69 15.42 18.85 18.82
CA ALA A 69 15.57 20.06 19.61
C ALA A 69 14.36 21.02 19.48
N GLU A 70 13.85 21.21 18.26
CA GLU A 70 12.63 21.99 18.00
C GLU A 70 11.42 21.38 18.73
N SER A 71 11.23 20.06 18.65
CA SER A 71 10.16 19.34 19.34
C SER A 71 10.24 19.48 20.86
N LEU A 72 11.42 19.30 21.46
CA LEU A 72 11.65 19.47 22.90
C LEU A 72 11.41 20.90 23.40
N ALA A 73 11.57 21.90 22.52
CA ALA A 73 11.22 23.30 22.81
C ALA A 73 9.70 23.56 22.75
N GLY A 74 8.90 22.55 22.40
CA GLY A 74 7.45 22.64 22.20
C GLY A 74 7.06 23.17 20.82
N GLU A 75 8.01 23.30 19.89
CA GLU A 75 7.79 23.79 18.53
C GLU A 75 7.59 22.64 17.55
N GLU A 76 6.69 22.82 16.58
CA GLU A 76 6.59 21.85 15.49
C GLU A 76 7.83 21.93 14.59
N PRO A 77 8.54 20.80 14.36
CA PRO A 77 9.76 20.83 13.58
C PRO A 77 9.56 21.50 12.23
N VAL A 78 10.47 22.39 11.85
CA VAL A 78 10.39 23.13 10.57
C VAL A 78 10.35 22.16 9.40
N TYR A 79 11.07 21.03 9.52
CA TYR A 79 11.06 19.99 8.50
C TYR A 79 9.68 19.34 8.35
N LEU A 80 9.01 19.01 9.46
CA LEU A 80 7.66 18.44 9.45
C LEU A 80 6.67 19.43 8.81
N ARG A 81 6.66 20.69 9.25
CA ARG A 81 5.82 21.75 8.66
C ARG A 81 5.96 21.86 7.15
N ARG A 82 7.20 21.80 6.65
CA ARG A 82 7.47 21.87 5.20
C ARG A 82 6.90 20.67 4.45
N MET A 83 7.03 19.46 5.02
CA MET A 83 6.49 18.25 4.40
C MET A 83 4.96 18.25 4.38
N LEU A 84 4.33 18.68 5.47
CA LEU A 84 2.86 18.76 5.55
C LEU A 84 2.30 19.83 4.60
N ALA A 85 2.95 21.00 4.49
CA ALA A 85 2.51 22.07 3.60
C ALA A 85 2.50 21.68 2.10
N THR A 86 3.31 20.69 1.70
CA THR A 86 3.35 20.20 0.31
C THR A 86 2.33 19.11 0.01
N ALA A 87 1.61 18.60 1.01
CA ALA A 87 0.82 17.39 0.88
C ALA A 87 -0.66 17.64 0.53
N ASP A 88 -1.19 18.81 0.86
CA ASP A 88 -2.59 19.17 0.68
C ASP A 88 -2.81 19.86 -0.67
N THR A 89 -3.26 19.08 -1.65
CA THR A 89 -3.82 19.61 -2.89
C THR A 89 -5.33 19.35 -2.84
N PRO A 90 -6.18 20.39 -2.92
CA PRO A 90 -7.62 20.22 -3.00
C PRO A 90 -7.99 19.26 -4.13
N VAL A 91 -8.89 18.32 -3.85
CA VAL A 91 -9.49 17.43 -4.85
C VAL A 91 -10.95 17.81 -5.04
N ASP A 92 -11.58 17.33 -6.11
CA ASP A 92 -13.01 17.59 -6.32
C ASP A 92 -13.89 16.84 -5.30
N ALA A 93 -15.10 17.33 -5.07
CA ALA A 93 -16.02 16.78 -4.07
C ALA A 93 -16.35 15.29 -4.29
N ALA A 94 -16.34 14.82 -5.54
CA ALA A 94 -16.57 13.41 -5.85
C ALA A 94 -15.38 12.55 -5.36
N THR A 95 -14.16 13.04 -5.54
CA THR A 95 -12.96 12.41 -4.99
C THR A 95 -12.97 12.40 -3.47
N GLU A 96 -13.32 13.52 -2.84
CA GLU A 96 -13.41 13.61 -1.37
C GLU A 96 -14.43 12.61 -0.80
N ALA A 97 -15.60 12.50 -1.44
CA ALA A 97 -16.64 11.56 -1.04
C ALA A 97 -16.17 10.10 -1.13
N LEU A 98 -15.42 9.74 -2.18
CA LEU A 98 -14.85 8.40 -2.31
C LEU A 98 -13.78 8.13 -1.24
N VAL A 99 -12.86 9.08 -0.99
CA VAL A 99 -11.82 8.92 0.04
C VAL A 99 -12.42 8.72 1.43
N ALA A 100 -13.47 9.47 1.75
CA ALA A 100 -14.20 9.34 3.01
C ALA A 100 -14.99 8.03 3.12
N ALA A 101 -15.40 7.44 2.00
CA ALA A 101 -16.12 6.17 1.97
C ALA A 101 -15.22 4.94 2.10
N LEU A 102 -13.91 5.06 1.82
CA LEU A 102 -12.98 3.94 1.94
C LEU A 102 -12.81 3.51 3.40
N ARG A 103 -13.13 2.25 3.68
CA ARG A 103 -12.97 1.59 4.98
C ARG A 103 -11.66 0.85 5.12
N GLY A 104 -11.05 0.39 4.02
CA GLY A 104 -9.75 -0.28 4.09
C GLY A 104 -8.98 -0.31 2.78
N ASP A 105 -7.83 -0.95 2.83
CA ASP A 105 -6.94 -1.16 1.68
C ASP A 105 -6.73 -2.66 1.47
N CYS A 106 -6.96 -3.13 0.25
CA CYS A 106 -6.92 -4.55 -0.09
C CYS A 106 -5.61 -4.98 -0.77
N HIS A 107 -4.61 -4.10 -0.88
CA HIS A 107 -3.30 -4.45 -1.44
C HIS A 107 -2.19 -3.64 -0.77
N SER A 108 -1.47 -4.28 0.15
CA SER A 108 -0.34 -3.69 0.87
C SER A 108 0.72 -4.74 1.21
N HIS A 109 1.96 -4.30 1.33
CA HIS A 109 3.13 -5.16 1.53
C HIS A 109 3.86 -4.79 2.81
N SER A 110 4.61 -5.75 3.34
CA SER A 110 5.37 -5.62 4.58
C SER A 110 6.81 -6.11 4.40
N ASP A 111 7.59 -6.10 5.47
CA ASP A 111 8.94 -6.66 5.50
C ASP A 111 9.00 -8.19 5.35
N TRP A 112 7.84 -8.85 5.18
CA TRP A 112 7.73 -10.25 4.82
C TRP A 112 8.01 -10.52 3.33
N SER A 113 7.72 -9.59 2.41
CA SER A 113 8.27 -9.63 1.04
C SER A 113 9.29 -8.51 0.82
N ASP A 114 8.85 -7.42 0.19
CA ASP A 114 9.65 -6.32 -0.34
C ASP A 114 9.17 -4.95 0.15
N GLY A 115 8.18 -4.94 1.05
CA GLY A 115 7.92 -3.80 1.91
C GLY A 115 9.11 -3.50 2.82
N GLY A 116 9.18 -2.26 3.27
CA GLY A 116 10.27 -1.75 4.11
C GLY A 116 9.93 -1.69 5.60
N SER A 117 8.76 -2.16 6.02
CA SER A 117 8.23 -1.95 7.37
C SER A 117 7.49 -3.18 7.91
N PRO A 118 7.56 -3.42 9.24
CA PRO A 118 6.79 -4.47 9.88
C PRO A 118 5.28 -4.31 9.66
N ILE A 119 4.54 -5.42 9.67
CA ILE A 119 3.06 -5.40 9.58
C ILE A 119 2.45 -4.48 10.65
N ALA A 120 3.00 -4.47 11.88
CA ALA A 120 2.49 -3.62 12.96
C ALA A 120 2.56 -2.11 12.63
N ASP A 121 3.62 -1.66 11.94
CA ASP A 121 3.76 -0.26 11.52
C ASP A 121 2.75 0.09 10.42
N MET A 122 2.52 -0.83 9.48
CA MET A 122 1.51 -0.68 8.43
C MET A 122 0.10 -0.56 9.04
N VAL A 123 -0.21 -1.43 10.00
CA VAL A 123 -1.49 -1.44 10.73
C VAL A 123 -1.67 -0.15 11.54
N ALA A 124 -0.65 0.30 12.27
CA ALA A 124 -0.72 1.54 13.02
C ALA A 124 -1.01 2.76 12.11
N ALA A 125 -0.39 2.80 10.92
CA ALA A 125 -0.66 3.84 9.94
C ALA A 125 -2.06 3.74 9.32
N ALA A 126 -2.55 2.54 9.01
CA ALA A 126 -3.91 2.34 8.52
C ALA A 126 -4.95 2.84 9.54
N ILE A 127 -4.75 2.54 10.84
CA ILE A 127 -5.59 3.05 11.93
C ILE A 127 -5.51 4.58 12.01
N ALA A 128 -4.31 5.16 11.94
CA ALA A 128 -4.12 6.61 11.98
C ALA A 128 -4.77 7.33 10.79
N LEU A 129 -4.88 6.66 9.64
CA LEU A 129 -5.60 7.12 8.45
C LEU A 129 -7.12 6.89 8.53
N GLY A 130 -7.62 6.35 9.64
CA GLY A 130 -9.05 6.14 9.88
C GLY A 130 -9.64 4.93 9.14
N ARG A 131 -8.82 3.93 8.81
CA ARG A 131 -9.30 2.67 8.22
C ARG A 131 -9.82 1.72 9.29
N GLU A 132 -10.76 0.87 8.90
CA GLU A 132 -11.37 -0.21 9.68
C GLU A 132 -10.65 -1.55 9.42
N TYR A 133 -9.97 -1.71 8.28
CA TYR A 133 -9.18 -2.89 8.00
C TYR A 133 -8.01 -2.61 7.05
N LEU A 134 -7.03 -3.52 7.09
CA LEU A 134 -5.90 -3.57 6.17
C LEU A 134 -5.67 -5.02 5.76
N VAL A 135 -5.62 -5.29 4.45
CA VAL A 135 -5.20 -6.61 3.93
C VAL A 135 -3.69 -6.60 3.71
N VAL A 136 -3.01 -7.58 4.30
CA VAL A 136 -1.58 -7.83 4.08
C VAL A 136 -1.45 -8.81 2.92
N THR A 137 -0.88 -8.37 1.80
CA THR A 137 -0.80 -9.10 0.53
C THR A 137 0.64 -9.19 0.04
N ASP A 138 1.55 -9.66 0.89
CA ASP A 138 2.94 -9.88 0.50
C ASP A 138 3.04 -10.87 -0.69
N HIS A 139 4.12 -10.77 -1.47
CA HIS A 139 4.22 -11.49 -2.75
C HIS A 139 4.39 -13.01 -2.60
N SER A 140 3.95 -13.76 -3.61
CA SER A 140 4.22 -15.20 -3.77
C SER A 140 5.66 -15.51 -4.25
N PRO A 141 6.14 -16.76 -4.15
CA PRO A 141 7.57 -17.14 -4.29
C PRO A 141 8.30 -16.72 -5.56
N ARG A 142 7.64 -16.79 -6.72
CA ARG A 142 8.31 -16.61 -8.03
C ARG A 142 8.76 -15.19 -8.29
N LEU A 143 8.20 -14.20 -7.59
CA LEU A 143 8.76 -12.86 -7.56
C LEU A 143 10.01 -12.84 -6.67
N THR A 144 11.06 -13.54 -7.11
CA THR A 144 12.31 -13.77 -6.35
C THR A 144 13.01 -12.46 -5.96
N VAL A 145 12.90 -11.42 -6.79
CA VAL A 145 13.42 -10.07 -6.49
C VAL A 145 12.75 -9.48 -5.25
N ALA A 146 11.50 -9.86 -4.98
CA ALA A 146 10.69 -9.38 -3.88
C ALA A 146 10.73 -10.30 -2.64
N ARG A 147 11.57 -11.34 -2.61
CA ARG A 147 11.64 -12.30 -1.49
C ARG A 147 10.27 -12.90 -1.12
N GLY A 148 9.51 -13.31 -2.13
CA GLY A 148 8.17 -13.85 -1.96
C GLY A 148 8.05 -15.00 -0.96
N LEU A 149 6.84 -15.19 -0.44
CA LEU A 149 6.52 -16.13 0.62
C LEU A 149 6.35 -17.55 0.08
N SER A 150 7.28 -18.45 0.44
CA SER A 150 7.04 -19.89 0.33
C SER A 150 5.79 -20.30 1.12
N ALA A 151 5.25 -21.48 0.83
CA ALA A 151 4.12 -22.05 1.57
C ALA A 151 4.32 -21.98 3.09
N ASP A 152 5.49 -22.38 3.59
CA ASP A 152 5.83 -22.33 5.01
C ASP A 152 5.88 -20.90 5.56
N ARG A 153 6.41 -19.95 4.79
CA ARG A 153 6.48 -18.54 5.20
C ARG A 153 5.11 -17.88 5.20
N LEU A 154 4.25 -18.21 4.24
CA LEU A 154 2.87 -17.76 4.21
C LEU A 154 2.12 -18.29 5.43
N ALA A 155 2.21 -19.59 5.72
CA ALA A 155 1.59 -20.17 6.91
C ALA A 155 2.05 -19.47 8.21
N ALA A 156 3.35 -19.19 8.34
CA ALA A 156 3.88 -18.44 9.48
C ALA A 156 3.37 -16.98 9.54
N GLN A 157 3.14 -16.34 8.39
CA GLN A 157 2.55 -15.00 8.35
C GLN A 157 1.09 -15.02 8.80
N LEU A 158 0.31 -16.03 8.43
CA LEU A 158 -1.07 -16.19 8.90
C LEU A 158 -1.13 -16.29 10.42
N ASP A 159 -0.22 -17.06 11.03
CA ASP A 159 -0.10 -17.14 12.50
C ASP A 159 0.29 -15.79 13.12
N ALA A 160 1.21 -15.06 12.48
CA ALA A 160 1.61 -13.73 12.94
C ALA A 160 0.46 -12.71 12.85
N ILE A 161 -0.34 -12.73 11.78
CA ILE A 161 -1.52 -11.89 11.61
C ILE A 161 -2.61 -12.27 12.64
N ALA A 162 -2.82 -13.56 12.89
CA ALA A 162 -3.75 -14.02 13.93
C ALA A 162 -3.33 -13.51 15.32
N ALA A 163 -2.04 -13.58 15.65
CA ALA A 163 -1.51 -13.04 16.91
C ALA A 163 -1.64 -11.51 16.98
N LEU A 164 -1.40 -10.80 15.87
CA LEU A 164 -1.55 -9.35 15.79
C LEU A 164 -3.01 -8.90 15.96
N ASN A 165 -3.96 -9.62 15.38
CA ASN A 165 -5.39 -9.34 15.56
C ASN A 165 -5.86 -9.42 17.02
N ALA A 166 -5.13 -10.11 17.90
CA ALA A 166 -5.42 -10.13 19.33
C ALA A 166 -5.00 -8.83 20.06
N THR A 167 -4.20 -7.96 19.42
CA THR A 167 -3.62 -6.75 20.03
C THR A 167 -4.07 -5.45 19.38
N VAL A 168 -4.65 -5.49 18.17
CA VAL A 168 -5.22 -4.32 17.50
C VAL A 168 -6.44 -3.78 18.26
N PRO A 169 -6.72 -2.46 18.19
CA PRO A 169 -7.87 -1.87 18.87
C PRO A 169 -9.21 -2.43 18.34
N PRO A 170 -10.26 -2.46 19.18
CA PRO A 170 -11.59 -2.84 18.74
C PRO A 170 -12.06 -2.00 17.54
N GLY A 171 -12.70 -2.67 16.56
CA GLY A 171 -13.17 -2.03 15.33
C GLY A 171 -12.13 -1.96 14.21
N PHE A 172 -10.89 -2.41 14.45
CA PHE A 172 -9.90 -2.63 13.41
C PHE A 172 -9.66 -4.13 13.17
N ARG A 173 -9.45 -4.54 11.91
CA ARG A 173 -9.07 -5.93 11.57
C ARG A 173 -7.92 -5.98 10.58
N VAL A 174 -6.92 -6.80 10.87
CA VAL A 174 -5.88 -7.17 9.91
C VAL A 174 -6.37 -8.39 9.14
N LEU A 175 -6.46 -8.29 7.83
CA LEU A 175 -6.92 -9.36 6.96
C LEU A 175 -5.73 -10.04 6.30
N THR A 176 -5.84 -11.36 6.17
CA THR A 176 -4.84 -12.20 5.51
C THR A 176 -5.04 -12.17 4.01
N GLY A 177 -3.96 -12.02 3.27
CA GLY A 177 -4.02 -12.07 1.83
C GLY A 177 -2.68 -12.39 1.21
N ILE A 178 -2.65 -12.35 -0.12
CA ILE A 178 -1.44 -12.53 -0.90
C ILE A 178 -1.58 -11.77 -2.22
N GLU A 179 -0.48 -11.21 -2.70
CA GLU A 179 -0.37 -10.91 -4.13
C GLU A 179 0.29 -12.11 -4.83
N VAL A 180 -0.54 -12.94 -5.45
CA VAL A 180 -0.10 -14.16 -6.12
C VAL A 180 0.26 -13.90 -7.58
N ASP A 181 1.43 -14.40 -7.99
CA ASP A 181 1.85 -14.38 -9.39
C ASP A 181 0.91 -15.24 -10.25
N ILE A 182 0.40 -14.63 -11.33
CA ILE A 182 -0.21 -15.39 -12.44
C ILE A 182 0.94 -15.99 -13.25
N LEU A 183 1.00 -17.31 -13.36
CA LEU A 183 2.04 -18.04 -14.11
C LEU A 183 1.79 -17.98 -15.62
N ALA A 184 2.79 -18.39 -16.42
CA ALA A 184 2.72 -18.30 -17.88
C ALA A 184 1.56 -19.09 -18.51
N ASP A 185 1.10 -20.15 -17.83
CA ASP A 185 -0.06 -20.97 -18.23
C ASP A 185 -1.38 -20.49 -17.61
N GLY A 186 -1.37 -19.41 -16.83
CA GLY A 186 -2.54 -18.86 -16.13
C GLY A 186 -2.82 -19.47 -14.76
N SER A 187 -2.07 -20.49 -14.34
CA SER A 187 -2.15 -21.01 -12.96
C SER A 187 -1.57 -20.01 -11.95
N LEU A 188 -1.85 -20.20 -10.66
CA LEU A 188 -1.41 -19.30 -9.60
C LEU A 188 -0.18 -19.86 -8.88
N ASP A 189 0.72 -18.97 -8.46
CA ASP A 189 1.97 -19.33 -7.78
C ASP A 189 1.80 -19.67 -6.29
N GLN A 190 0.77 -20.42 -5.95
CA GLN A 190 0.54 -20.96 -4.61
C GLN A 190 -0.39 -22.20 -4.69
N SER A 191 -0.35 -23.05 -3.66
CA SER A 191 -1.25 -24.20 -3.55
C SER A 191 -2.70 -23.77 -3.29
N ASP A 192 -3.64 -24.51 -3.87
CA ASP A 192 -5.08 -24.35 -3.70
C ASP A 192 -5.50 -24.33 -2.21
N GLU A 193 -4.93 -25.23 -1.40
CA GLU A 193 -5.18 -25.31 0.04
C GLU A 193 -4.78 -24.02 0.78
N LEU A 194 -3.66 -23.40 0.41
CA LEU A 194 -3.22 -22.17 1.06
C LEU A 194 -4.00 -20.95 0.57
N LEU A 195 -4.36 -20.91 -0.71
CA LEU A 195 -5.21 -19.83 -1.25
C LEU A 195 -6.57 -19.82 -0.56
N GLY A 196 -7.19 -20.99 -0.36
CA GLY A 196 -8.47 -21.11 0.34
C GLY A 196 -8.45 -20.81 1.85
N ARG A 197 -7.30 -20.42 2.41
CA ARG A 197 -7.16 -19.96 3.82
C ARG A 197 -7.07 -18.45 3.96
N LEU A 198 -6.95 -17.71 2.86
CA LEU A 198 -6.77 -16.26 2.84
C LEU A 198 -8.12 -15.55 2.88
N ASP A 199 -8.16 -14.35 3.45
CA ASP A 199 -9.36 -13.50 3.44
C ASP A 199 -9.52 -12.79 2.08
N VAL A 200 -8.41 -12.44 1.40
CA VAL A 200 -8.42 -11.80 0.07
C VAL A 200 -7.19 -12.20 -0.75
N VAL A 201 -7.39 -12.55 -2.03
CA VAL A 201 -6.33 -12.89 -2.99
C VAL A 201 -6.28 -11.88 -4.14
N VAL A 202 -5.12 -11.27 -4.31
CA VAL A 202 -4.82 -10.40 -5.46
C VAL A 202 -3.98 -11.19 -6.46
N ALA A 203 -4.47 -11.37 -7.69
CA ALA A 203 -3.71 -12.02 -8.75
C ALA A 203 -3.12 -10.99 -9.71
N SER A 204 -1.80 -11.04 -9.94
CA SER A 204 -1.08 -10.04 -10.74
C SER A 204 -0.13 -10.65 -11.77
N LEU A 205 0.05 -9.93 -12.88
CA LEU A 205 1.10 -10.23 -13.86
C LEU A 205 2.41 -9.53 -13.47
N HIS A 206 3.45 -10.33 -13.19
CA HIS A 206 4.81 -9.81 -12.95
C HIS A 206 5.85 -10.23 -13.98
N SER A 207 5.49 -11.15 -14.87
CA SER A 207 6.36 -11.73 -15.90
C SER A 207 5.64 -11.81 -17.23
N GLY A 208 6.38 -11.89 -18.35
CA GLY A 208 5.77 -11.94 -19.68
C GLY A 208 5.00 -10.67 -20.05
N LEU A 209 5.24 -9.53 -19.38
CA LEU A 209 4.50 -8.26 -19.61
C LEU A 209 4.65 -7.69 -21.02
N ARG A 210 5.54 -8.24 -21.84
CA ARG A 210 5.76 -7.87 -23.25
C ARG A 210 5.29 -8.96 -24.22
N ASP A 211 4.70 -10.03 -23.71
CA ASP A 211 4.17 -11.08 -24.54
C ASP A 211 2.98 -10.55 -25.35
N PRO A 212 2.73 -11.11 -26.55
CA PRO A 212 1.60 -10.70 -27.38
C PRO A 212 0.24 -10.93 -26.71
N SER A 213 -0.77 -10.16 -27.15
CA SER A 213 -2.14 -10.23 -26.63
C SER A 213 -2.73 -11.64 -26.71
N GLU A 214 -2.43 -12.40 -27.77
CA GLU A 214 -2.87 -13.78 -27.96
C GLU A 214 -2.31 -14.76 -26.92
N VAL A 215 -1.24 -14.39 -26.21
CA VAL A 215 -0.67 -15.17 -25.10
C VAL A 215 -1.19 -14.64 -23.76
N LEU A 216 -1.18 -13.32 -23.56
CA LEU A 216 -1.56 -12.72 -22.28
C LEU A 216 -3.06 -12.84 -21.99
N THR A 217 -3.92 -12.71 -23.01
CA THR A 217 -5.38 -12.78 -22.82
C THR A 217 -5.82 -14.12 -22.20
N PRO A 218 -5.53 -15.29 -22.79
CA PRO A 218 -5.92 -16.58 -22.18
C PRO A 218 -5.28 -16.82 -20.81
N ARG A 219 -4.05 -16.34 -20.59
CA ARG A 219 -3.38 -16.40 -19.28
C ARG A 219 -4.15 -15.61 -18.21
N MET A 220 -4.60 -14.40 -18.52
CA MET A 220 -5.40 -13.58 -17.61
C MET A 220 -6.78 -14.18 -17.38
N LEU A 221 -7.44 -14.68 -18.44
CA LEU A 221 -8.75 -15.32 -18.33
C LEU A 221 -8.72 -16.57 -17.44
N ALA A 222 -7.67 -17.39 -17.55
CA ALA A 222 -7.49 -18.56 -16.69
C ALA A 222 -7.32 -18.17 -15.21
N ALA A 223 -6.60 -17.09 -14.92
CA ALA A 223 -6.47 -16.58 -13.56
C ALA A 223 -7.79 -16.00 -13.02
N VAL A 224 -8.51 -15.22 -13.82
CA VAL A 224 -9.82 -14.64 -13.44
C VAL A 224 -10.88 -15.72 -13.20
N ALA A 225 -10.81 -16.85 -13.90
CA ALA A 225 -11.71 -17.98 -13.69
C ALA A 225 -11.35 -18.85 -12.47
N ASN A 226 -10.24 -18.58 -11.79
CA ASN A 226 -9.84 -19.34 -10.60
C ASN A 226 -10.74 -18.95 -9.41
N PRO A 227 -11.31 -19.93 -8.69
CA PRO A 227 -12.28 -19.67 -7.63
C PRO A 227 -11.72 -18.96 -6.40
N HIS A 228 -10.38 -18.87 -6.27
CA HIS A 228 -9.74 -18.16 -5.16
C HIS A 228 -9.35 -16.73 -5.49
N VAL A 229 -9.56 -16.23 -6.72
CA VAL A 229 -9.11 -14.88 -7.09
C VAL A 229 -10.22 -13.87 -6.84
N ASP A 230 -9.95 -12.88 -5.99
CA ASP A 230 -10.90 -11.82 -5.67
C ASP A 230 -10.61 -10.55 -6.45
N ILE A 231 -9.33 -10.24 -6.67
CA ILE A 231 -8.88 -8.99 -7.28
C ILE A 231 -7.87 -9.28 -8.39
N LEU A 232 -8.13 -8.76 -9.60
CA LEU A 232 -7.13 -8.66 -10.65
C LEU A 232 -6.26 -7.41 -10.38
N GLY A 233 -5.06 -7.61 -9.82
CA GLY A 233 -4.09 -6.56 -9.50
C GLY A 233 -3.52 -5.90 -10.75
N HIS A 234 -3.01 -4.66 -10.59
CA HIS A 234 -2.44 -3.76 -11.62
C HIS A 234 -2.27 -4.38 -13.03
N CYS A 235 -3.39 -4.51 -13.74
CA CYS A 235 -3.58 -5.52 -14.78
C CYS A 235 -2.76 -5.31 -16.06
N THR A 236 -2.20 -4.11 -16.26
CA THR A 236 -1.32 -3.84 -17.40
C THR A 236 0.15 -3.88 -17.04
N GLY A 237 0.46 -3.95 -15.75
CA GLY A 237 1.82 -3.87 -15.22
C GLY A 237 2.55 -2.61 -15.63
N ARG A 238 1.90 -1.50 -16.02
CA ARG A 238 2.62 -0.30 -16.50
C ARG A 238 3.44 0.37 -15.39
N ILE A 239 4.48 1.10 -15.78
CA ILE A 239 5.20 2.07 -14.93
C ILE A 239 5.23 3.40 -15.67
N VAL A 240 4.63 4.43 -15.07
CA VAL A 240 4.59 5.80 -15.56
C VAL A 240 5.56 6.68 -14.78
N ARG A 241 5.89 7.86 -15.31
CA ARG A 241 6.62 8.86 -14.52
C ARG A 241 5.68 9.40 -13.45
N ALA A 242 6.05 9.24 -12.19
CA ALA A 242 5.34 9.89 -11.10
C ALA A 242 5.52 11.42 -11.20
N GLY A 243 4.41 12.15 -11.28
CA GLY A 243 4.39 13.60 -11.49
C GLY A 243 4.88 14.40 -10.28
N GLY A 244 6.18 14.43 -10.04
CA GLY A 244 6.82 15.19 -8.95
C GLY A 244 7.52 14.34 -7.89
N VAL A 245 7.28 13.03 -7.88
CA VAL A 245 8.04 12.09 -7.07
C VAL A 245 9.36 11.76 -7.78
N ARG A 246 10.50 12.05 -7.15
CA ARG A 246 11.82 11.71 -7.68
C ARG A 246 12.13 10.22 -7.51
N ALA A 247 11.36 9.35 -8.16
CA ALA A 247 11.78 7.98 -8.37
C ALA A 247 12.47 7.91 -9.74
N GLY A 248 13.79 7.70 -9.75
CA GLY A 248 14.62 7.55 -10.94
C GLY A 248 14.35 6.27 -11.76
N GLY A 249 13.08 5.91 -11.93
CA GLY A 249 12.63 4.66 -12.52
C GLY A 249 12.55 4.70 -14.05
N ARG A 250 12.75 3.53 -14.65
CA ARG A 250 12.46 3.26 -16.07
C ARG A 250 10.95 3.22 -16.24
N THR A 251 10.43 3.86 -17.29
CA THR A 251 9.02 3.71 -17.64
C THR A 251 8.78 2.36 -18.31
N ARG A 252 7.61 1.77 -18.08
CA ARG A 252 7.15 0.55 -18.72
C ARG A 252 5.76 0.81 -19.33
N PRO A 253 5.58 0.64 -20.65
CA PRO A 253 4.27 0.68 -21.28
C PRO A 253 3.32 -0.37 -20.69
N PRO A 254 2.00 -0.15 -20.80
CA PRO A 254 0.99 -1.17 -20.52
C PRO A 254 1.23 -2.44 -21.36
N SER A 255 1.01 -3.61 -20.78
CA SER A 255 0.82 -4.86 -21.52
C SER A 255 -0.38 -4.78 -22.46
N GLU A 256 -0.34 -5.57 -23.53
CA GLU A 256 -1.42 -5.67 -24.52
C GLU A 256 -2.19 -6.97 -24.28
N PHE A 257 -3.52 -6.87 -24.12
CA PHE A 257 -4.45 -7.97 -23.96
C PHE A 257 -5.85 -7.53 -24.44
N ASP A 258 -6.74 -8.48 -24.69
CA ASP A 258 -8.15 -8.21 -24.97
C ASP A 258 -8.87 -7.73 -23.71
N ALA A 259 -8.78 -6.43 -23.44
CA ALA A 259 -9.38 -5.82 -22.27
C ALA A 259 -10.91 -5.99 -22.18
N PRO A 260 -11.69 -5.88 -23.28
CA PRO A 260 -13.11 -6.22 -23.26
C PRO A 260 -13.37 -7.64 -22.75
N ALA A 261 -12.66 -8.64 -23.26
CA ALA A 261 -12.83 -10.03 -22.83
C ALA A 261 -12.45 -10.24 -21.36
N VAL A 262 -11.31 -9.70 -20.93
CA VAL A 262 -10.84 -9.85 -19.54
C VAL A 262 -11.77 -9.16 -18.55
N PHE A 263 -12.26 -7.95 -18.84
CA PHE A 263 -13.18 -7.24 -17.94
C PHE A 263 -14.58 -7.86 -17.92
N ALA A 264 -15.06 -8.38 -19.05
CA ALA A 264 -16.29 -9.18 -19.05
C ALA A 264 -16.15 -10.42 -18.16
N ALA A 265 -15.03 -11.14 -18.23
CA ALA A 265 -14.75 -12.26 -17.34
C ALA A 265 -14.66 -11.84 -15.87
N CYS A 266 -14.03 -10.70 -15.56
CA CYS A 266 -13.98 -10.19 -14.19
C CYS A 266 -15.41 -9.93 -13.65
N ALA A 267 -16.28 -9.33 -14.46
CA ALA A 267 -17.67 -9.09 -14.06
C ALA A 267 -18.47 -10.40 -13.91
N GLU A 268 -18.23 -11.39 -14.78
CA GLU A 268 -18.89 -12.71 -14.73
C GLU A 268 -18.49 -13.52 -13.49
N HIS A 269 -17.19 -13.54 -13.17
CA HIS A 269 -16.62 -14.32 -12.07
C HIS A 269 -16.65 -13.59 -10.72
N GLY A 270 -17.13 -12.34 -10.67
CA GLY A 270 -17.15 -11.55 -9.45
C GLY A 270 -15.78 -11.02 -9.00
N VAL A 271 -14.77 -11.09 -9.88
CA VAL A 271 -13.40 -10.58 -9.62
C VAL A 271 -13.38 -9.06 -9.79
N ALA A 272 -12.93 -8.35 -8.76
CA ALA A 272 -12.77 -6.90 -8.81
C ALA A 272 -11.53 -6.51 -9.64
N VAL A 273 -11.63 -5.40 -10.38
CA VAL A 273 -10.49 -4.82 -11.09
C VAL A 273 -9.80 -3.81 -10.18
N GLU A 274 -8.50 -3.99 -9.93
CA GLU A 274 -7.74 -3.05 -9.12
C GLU A 274 -7.63 -1.67 -9.82
N ILE A 275 -7.84 -0.62 -9.05
CA ILE A 275 -7.45 0.77 -9.33
C ILE A 275 -6.23 1.07 -8.46
N ASN A 276 -5.05 0.71 -8.97
CA ASN A 276 -3.80 0.85 -8.25
C ASN A 276 -3.43 2.33 -8.12
N SER A 277 -3.25 2.78 -6.88
CA SER A 277 -3.09 4.19 -6.54
C SER A 277 -1.65 4.65 -6.50
N ARG A 278 -0.68 3.73 -6.66
CA ARG A 278 0.74 4.03 -6.64
C ARG A 278 1.07 5.08 -7.72
N PRO A 279 1.72 6.22 -7.38
CA PRO A 279 1.92 7.34 -8.30
C PRO A 279 2.69 7.00 -9.60
N ASP A 280 3.55 5.99 -9.56
CA ASP A 280 4.32 5.48 -10.69
C ASP A 280 3.66 4.30 -11.40
N ARG A 281 2.49 3.82 -10.97
CA ARG A 281 1.66 2.84 -11.71
C ARG A 281 0.42 3.50 -12.27
N LEU A 282 -0.45 4.00 -11.38
CA LEU A 282 -1.78 4.52 -11.71
C LEU A 282 -2.56 3.58 -12.65
N ASP A 283 -2.55 2.29 -12.38
CA ASP A 283 -3.07 1.24 -13.26
C ASP A 283 -4.52 0.87 -12.92
N PRO A 284 -5.37 0.42 -13.87
CA PRO A 284 -5.27 0.52 -15.33
C PRO A 284 -5.28 1.97 -15.87
N PRO A 285 -4.77 2.28 -17.07
CA PRO A 285 -4.97 3.59 -17.68
C PRO A 285 -6.46 3.97 -17.74
N LYS A 286 -6.81 5.27 -17.61
CA LYS A 286 -8.21 5.75 -17.58
C LYS A 286 -9.10 5.20 -18.72
N ARG A 287 -8.54 4.96 -19.90
CA ARG A 287 -9.27 4.34 -21.04
C ARG A 287 -9.77 2.93 -20.71
N LEU A 288 -8.95 2.11 -20.06
CA LEU A 288 -9.28 0.74 -19.68
C LEU A 288 -10.17 0.75 -18.42
N LEU A 289 -9.95 1.70 -17.50
CA LEU A 289 -10.84 1.86 -16.35
C LEU A 289 -12.29 2.13 -16.78
N ARG A 290 -12.52 3.00 -17.78
CA ARG A 290 -13.87 3.23 -18.32
C ARG A 290 -14.47 1.98 -18.95
N LEU A 291 -13.66 1.20 -19.67
CA LEU A 291 -14.10 -0.07 -20.23
C LEU A 291 -14.52 -1.08 -19.15
N ALA A 292 -13.78 -1.16 -18.04
CA ALA A 292 -14.17 -1.98 -16.90
C ALA A 292 -15.48 -1.49 -16.24
N VAL A 293 -15.71 -0.16 -16.20
CA VAL A 293 -16.98 0.40 -15.71
C VAL A 293 -18.13 -0.05 -16.59
N GLU A 294 -17.99 0.10 -17.90
CA GLU A 294 -18.96 -0.31 -18.93
C GLU A 294 -19.24 -1.82 -18.89
N ALA A 295 -18.22 -2.64 -18.63
CA ALA A 295 -18.33 -4.10 -18.52
C ALA A 295 -19.05 -4.60 -17.26
N GLY A 296 -19.31 -3.73 -16.27
CA GLY A 296 -20.00 -4.14 -15.04
C GLY A 296 -19.08 -4.64 -13.90
N CYS A 297 -17.76 -4.52 -14.03
CA CYS A 297 -16.79 -4.94 -13.00
C CYS A 297 -17.00 -4.30 -11.61
N GLN A 298 -16.72 -5.04 -10.55
CA GLN A 298 -16.43 -4.43 -9.26
C GLN A 298 -14.99 -3.89 -9.27
N PHE A 299 -14.63 -3.05 -8.31
CA PHE A 299 -13.33 -2.39 -8.24
C PHE A 299 -12.73 -2.46 -6.85
N ALA A 300 -11.40 -2.51 -6.79
CA ALA A 300 -10.65 -2.33 -5.56
C ALA A 300 -9.69 -1.14 -5.70
N VAL A 301 -9.90 -0.06 -4.95
CA VAL A 301 -8.96 1.08 -4.90
C VAL A 301 -7.90 0.76 -3.86
N ASN A 302 -6.69 0.41 -4.31
CA ASN A 302 -5.63 -0.03 -3.41
C ASN A 302 -4.37 0.81 -3.55
N SER A 303 -3.56 0.89 -2.49
CA SER A 303 -2.34 1.70 -2.50
C SER A 303 -1.14 1.00 -3.12
N ASP A 304 -1.04 -0.34 -3.03
CA ASP A 304 0.19 -1.09 -3.32
C ASP A 304 1.34 -0.53 -2.43
N ALA A 305 0.99 -0.24 -1.17
CA ALA A 305 1.91 0.38 -0.22
C ALA A 305 2.98 -0.62 0.21
N HIS A 306 4.23 -0.22 0.08
CA HIS A 306 5.42 -0.92 0.57
C HIS A 306 6.02 -0.22 1.81
N ALA A 307 5.38 0.85 2.29
CA ALA A 307 5.74 1.56 3.50
C ALA A 307 4.51 2.31 4.07
N PRO A 308 4.46 2.60 5.37
CA PRO A 308 3.29 3.18 6.03
C PRO A 308 2.75 4.47 5.39
N GLY A 309 3.63 5.43 5.02
CA GLY A 309 3.22 6.67 4.38
C GLY A 309 2.58 6.52 3.00
N GLN A 310 2.77 5.36 2.36
CA GLN A 310 2.23 5.06 1.04
C GLN A 310 0.76 4.64 1.10
N LEU A 311 0.24 4.26 2.27
CA LEU A 311 -1.19 3.96 2.46
C LEU A 311 -2.07 5.20 2.19
N ASP A 312 -1.52 6.42 2.29
CA ASP A 312 -2.24 7.64 1.94
C ASP A 312 -2.42 7.81 0.41
N TRP A 313 -1.79 6.98 -0.42
CA TRP A 313 -1.91 7.08 -1.87
C TRP A 313 -3.28 6.74 -2.42
N LEU A 314 -4.16 6.08 -1.64
CA LEU A 314 -5.55 5.75 -2.03
C LEU A 314 -6.30 6.92 -2.68
N ARG A 315 -6.02 8.16 -2.25
CA ARG A 315 -6.55 9.39 -2.87
C ARG A 315 -6.36 9.46 -4.39
N PHE A 316 -5.24 8.97 -4.92
CA PHE A 316 -4.94 9.01 -6.35
C PHE A 316 -5.80 8.00 -7.14
N GLY A 317 -6.12 6.86 -6.53
CA GLY A 317 -7.08 5.91 -7.07
C GLY A 317 -8.50 6.47 -7.03
N CYS A 318 -8.92 7.08 -5.91
CA CYS A 318 -10.21 7.76 -5.79
C CYS A 318 -10.40 8.86 -6.84
N GLU A 319 -9.39 9.69 -7.08
CA GLU A 319 -9.45 10.73 -8.11
C GLU A 319 -9.67 10.14 -9.50
N ARG A 320 -9.01 9.01 -9.80
CA ARG A 320 -9.18 8.30 -11.07
C ARG A 320 -10.55 7.65 -11.17
N ALA A 321 -11.04 7.05 -10.08
CA ALA A 321 -12.35 6.43 -9.98
C ALA A 321 -13.46 7.47 -10.23
N ALA A 322 -13.43 8.60 -9.51
CA ALA A 322 -14.37 9.71 -9.68
C ALA A 322 -14.39 10.22 -11.14
N ARG A 323 -13.22 10.48 -11.72
CA ARG A 323 -13.09 10.98 -13.10
C ARG A 323 -13.51 9.97 -14.19
N CYS A 324 -13.57 8.69 -13.85
CA CYS A 324 -14.02 7.64 -14.76
C CYS A 324 -15.46 7.19 -14.47
N GLY A 325 -16.14 7.81 -13.51
CA GLY A 325 -17.52 7.48 -13.17
C GLY A 325 -17.69 6.13 -12.50
N VAL A 326 -16.70 5.68 -11.72
CA VAL A 326 -16.81 4.45 -10.92
C VAL A 326 -17.81 4.70 -9.77
N PRO A 327 -18.91 3.93 -9.69
CA PRO A 327 -19.86 4.04 -8.59
C PRO A 327 -19.24 3.57 -7.26
N ALA A 328 -19.53 4.28 -6.16
CA ALA A 328 -18.95 3.98 -4.85
C ALA A 328 -19.35 2.59 -4.33
N ASP A 329 -20.59 2.16 -4.60
CA ASP A 329 -21.13 0.85 -4.23
C ASP A 329 -20.46 -0.33 -4.95
N ARG A 330 -19.82 -0.07 -6.10
CA ARG A 330 -18.98 -1.03 -6.84
C ARG A 330 -17.51 -1.02 -6.40
N ILE A 331 -17.14 -0.25 -5.38
CA ILE A 331 -15.78 -0.26 -4.80
C ILE A 331 -15.78 -1.07 -3.52
N VAL A 332 -15.16 -2.25 -3.54
CA VAL A 332 -15.18 -3.22 -2.43
C VAL A 332 -14.54 -2.67 -1.15
N ASN A 333 -13.58 -1.75 -1.29
CA ASN A 333 -12.94 -1.05 -0.17
C ASN A 333 -13.89 -0.15 0.64
N THR A 334 -15.10 0.12 0.14
CA THR A 334 -16.11 0.94 0.86
C THR A 334 -17.01 0.11 1.76
N TRP A 335 -16.90 -1.22 1.70
CA TRP A 335 -17.77 -2.14 2.40
C TRP A 335 -17.29 -2.41 3.82
N PRO A 336 -18.20 -2.64 4.78
CA PRO A 336 -17.83 -3.19 6.08
C PRO A 336 -17.07 -4.51 5.92
N VAL A 337 -16.20 -4.82 6.87
CA VAL A 337 -15.32 -6.00 6.79
C VAL A 337 -16.10 -7.31 6.61
N GLU A 338 -17.27 -7.44 7.23
CA GLU A 338 -18.13 -8.62 7.09
C GLU A 338 -18.70 -8.78 5.67
N ALA A 339 -18.97 -7.68 4.98
CA ALA A 339 -19.45 -7.71 3.60
C ALA A 339 -18.31 -8.00 2.62
N LEU A 340 -17.09 -7.49 2.90
CA LEU A 340 -15.89 -7.84 2.13
C LEU A 340 -15.59 -9.35 2.24
N LEU A 341 -15.59 -9.90 3.45
CA LEU A 341 -15.32 -11.32 3.72
C LEU A 341 -16.41 -12.28 3.24
N ALA A 342 -17.62 -11.79 2.97
CA ALA A 342 -18.68 -12.60 2.39
C ALA A 342 -18.67 -12.58 0.86
N TRP A 343 -17.96 -11.62 0.27
CA TRP A 343 -17.81 -11.47 -1.17
C TRP A 343 -16.58 -12.23 -1.70
N ALA A 344 -15.44 -12.09 -1.01
CA ALA A 344 -14.26 -12.91 -1.22
C ALA A 344 -14.52 -14.35 -0.72
#